data_AF-A0A4S4MXX8-F1
#
_entry.id   AF-A0A4S4MXX8-F1
#
_cell.length_a   1.000
_cell.length_b   1.000
_cell.length_c   1.000
_cell.angle_alpha   90.00
_cell.angle_beta   90.00
_cell.angle_gamma   90.00
#
_symmetry.space_group_name_H-M   'P 1'
#
loop_
_entity.id
_entity.type
_entity.pdbx_description
1 polymer ?
#
loop_
_entity_poly.entity_id
_entity_poly.type
_entity_poly.pdbx_seq_one_letter_code
_entity_poly.pdbx_strand_id
1 'polypeptide(L)'
;MLLAATRARNGSVTSLHSTRTIGQSFSASAPRFQTTPIKYRGMTLEQAQWTLSSSELQSTVSKSIQSADPASFRLLPPEMLHSQLGKERQRLEENSSEIRTNYKLAVRKRRALLASLSNAMDAGEFQDQAALIRTTEELKEISDNMDRMSEELYSTTDQLAQLNHLEDVHNTSGLGLALRKLYNSFAKHIQDKATLRQRISELEAERDEGWAQAQEVAQELEAKDPQSKRASRVSIARKSSMRASKAGLRSPSRLRNSRWSGQSSQRNSSVLSPAVRSAYEEIPPVPPIPGRGGSLGIITSDLPIRSAGLLSSDYTPTSEALAMAEAQRELCEMLGIGLDELSGPQRRRVSDSDVGLGTGSGGHARRNSDVSTPARTKDEQRAAVLASIGMMYHEV
;
A
#
# COMPACT_ATOMS: atom_id res chain seq x y z
N MET A 1 -42.53 -6.78 -18.20
CA MET A 1 -42.50 -8.21 -17.86
C MET A 1 -42.14 -8.35 -16.38
N LEU A 2 -43.10 -8.84 -15.59
CA LEU A 2 -42.97 -9.17 -14.17
C LEU A 2 -42.08 -10.40 -13.97
N LEU A 3 -41.14 -10.36 -13.03
CA LEU A 3 -40.64 -11.51 -12.26
C LEU A 3 -40.15 -10.98 -10.90
N ALA A 4 -40.89 -11.18 -9.81
CA ALA A 4 -41.01 -12.39 -8.98
C ALA A 4 -40.03 -12.35 -7.79
N ALA A 5 -40.63 -12.23 -6.60
CA ALA A 5 -39.98 -12.19 -5.30
C ALA A 5 -39.47 -13.58 -4.86
N THR A 6 -38.38 -13.61 -4.08
CA THR A 6 -38.11 -14.70 -3.14
C THR A 6 -37.72 -14.15 -1.76
N ARG A 7 -38.57 -14.48 -0.80
CA ARG A 7 -38.41 -14.34 0.65
C ARG A 7 -37.18 -15.12 1.14
N ALA A 8 -36.38 -14.52 2.00
CA ALA A 8 -35.53 -15.24 2.95
C ALA A 8 -35.99 -14.96 4.39
N ARG A 9 -36.13 -16.04 5.15
CA ARG A 9 -36.72 -16.15 6.49
C ARG A 9 -35.80 -15.54 7.56
N ASN A 10 -36.34 -14.64 8.39
CA ASN A 10 -35.74 -14.29 9.67
C ASN A 10 -35.98 -15.43 10.67
N GLY A 11 -34.89 -16.07 11.10
CA GLY A 11 -34.88 -17.00 12.23
C GLY A 11 -35.08 -16.23 13.53
N SER A 12 -36.24 -16.44 14.15
CA SER A 12 -36.57 -15.98 15.50
C SER A 12 -35.89 -16.90 16.51
N VAL A 13 -34.98 -16.36 17.32
CA VAL A 13 -34.39 -17.09 18.46
C VAL A 13 -35.16 -16.67 19.72
N THR A 14 -36.28 -17.34 19.97
CA THR A 14 -37.00 -17.27 21.24
C THR A 14 -36.36 -18.25 22.21
N SER A 15 -35.52 -17.76 23.12
CA SER A 15 -35.09 -18.53 24.30
C SER A 15 -36.13 -18.37 25.41
N LEU A 16 -36.98 -19.39 25.54
CA LEU A 16 -37.83 -19.61 26.70
C LEU A 16 -36.95 -20.09 27.86
N HIS A 17 -36.60 -19.21 28.78
CA HIS A 17 -36.17 -19.61 30.13
C HIS A 17 -37.24 -19.18 31.12
N SER A 18 -38.01 -20.18 31.55
CA SER A 18 -38.99 -20.10 32.61
C SER A 18 -38.36 -20.64 33.88
N THR A 19 -38.12 -19.77 34.86
CA THR A 19 -38.02 -20.13 36.28
C THR A 19 -38.54 -18.97 37.09
N ARG A 20 -39.77 -19.11 37.59
CA ARG A 20 -40.39 -18.23 38.58
C ARG A 20 -39.60 -18.35 39.88
N THR A 21 -38.85 -17.31 40.23
CA THR A 21 -38.50 -16.99 41.61
C THR A 21 -39.33 -15.78 42.03
N ILE A 22 -40.26 -16.02 42.95
CA ILE A 22 -41.08 -14.98 43.58
C ILE A 22 -40.20 -14.31 44.62
N GLY A 23 -39.81 -13.08 44.33
CA GLY A 23 -38.89 -12.25 45.09
C GLY A 23 -38.60 -11.00 44.28
N GLN A 24 -39.66 -10.27 43.90
CA GLN A 24 -39.57 -8.99 43.20
C GLN A 24 -39.02 -7.93 44.14
N SER A 25 -37.71 -7.96 44.35
CA SER A 25 -36.96 -6.75 44.63
C SER A 25 -37.03 -5.89 43.37
N PHE A 26 -37.39 -4.62 43.53
CA PHE A 26 -37.36 -3.60 42.48
C PHE A 26 -35.89 -3.37 42.07
N SER A 27 -35.28 -4.33 41.38
CA SER A 27 -34.05 -4.09 40.66
C SER A 27 -34.41 -3.16 39.52
N ALA A 28 -34.15 -1.87 39.71
CA ALA A 28 -34.18 -0.89 38.65
C ALA A 28 -33.35 -1.45 37.50
N SER A 29 -34.04 -1.90 36.44
CA SER A 29 -33.41 -2.47 35.27
C SER A 29 -32.53 -1.38 34.69
N ALA A 30 -31.21 -1.51 34.89
CA ALA A 30 -30.26 -0.55 34.37
C ALA A 30 -30.50 -0.37 32.86
N PRO A 31 -30.45 0.86 32.34
CA PRO A 31 -30.76 1.14 30.95
C PRO A 31 -29.94 0.25 30.03
N ARG A 32 -30.60 -0.63 29.30
CA ARG A 32 -29.97 -1.48 28.29
C ARG A 32 -29.82 -0.63 27.03
N PHE A 33 -28.63 -0.08 26.82
CA PHE A 33 -28.23 0.52 25.55
C PHE A 33 -28.03 -0.58 24.49
N GLN A 34 -29.12 -1.22 24.07
CA GLN A 34 -29.10 -2.14 22.93
C GLN A 34 -29.12 -1.31 21.65
N THR A 35 -27.98 -1.26 20.95
CA THR A 35 -27.92 -0.71 19.60
C THR A 35 -28.66 -1.65 18.64
N THR A 36 -29.62 -1.13 17.89
CA THR A 36 -30.32 -1.94 16.87
C THR A 36 -29.34 -2.26 15.74
N PRO A 37 -29.12 -3.55 15.39
CA PRO A 37 -28.18 -3.91 14.33
C PRO A 37 -28.66 -3.35 12.99
N ILE A 38 -27.73 -2.77 12.23
CA ILE A 38 -28.00 -2.23 10.90
C ILE A 38 -28.36 -3.40 9.97
N LYS A 39 -29.50 -3.30 9.27
CA LYS A 39 -30.00 -4.36 8.37
C LYS A 39 -29.17 -4.54 7.10
N TYR A 40 -28.37 -3.52 6.76
CA TYR A 40 -27.53 -3.50 5.57
C TYR A 40 -26.16 -4.08 5.92
N ARG A 41 -25.82 -5.19 5.27
CA ARG A 41 -24.51 -5.81 5.36
C ARG A 41 -23.77 -5.59 4.05
N GLY A 42 -22.53 -5.13 4.12
CA GLY A 42 -21.66 -5.04 2.94
C GLY A 42 -21.47 -6.42 2.32
N MET A 43 -21.45 -6.47 0.99
CA MET A 43 -21.14 -7.69 0.23
C MET A 43 -19.62 -7.84 0.15
N THR A 44 -19.10 -9.04 0.39
CA THR A 44 -17.66 -9.30 0.22
C THR A 44 -17.28 -9.31 -1.27
N LEU A 45 -15.99 -9.09 -1.57
CA LEU A 45 -15.50 -9.08 -2.97
C LEU A 45 -15.86 -10.38 -3.71
N GLU A 46 -15.61 -11.53 -3.09
CA GLU A 46 -15.93 -12.84 -3.69
C GLU A 46 -17.43 -12.97 -3.95
N GLN A 47 -18.27 -12.57 -2.98
CA GLN A 47 -19.71 -12.61 -3.15
C GLN A 47 -20.17 -11.66 -4.26
N ALA A 48 -19.57 -10.48 -4.38
CA ALA A 48 -19.86 -9.53 -5.45
C ALA A 48 -19.46 -10.09 -6.82
N GLN A 49 -18.33 -10.79 -6.93
CA GLN A 49 -17.90 -11.44 -8.17
C GLN A 49 -18.86 -12.53 -8.64
N TRP A 50 -19.47 -13.27 -7.70
CA TRP A 50 -20.43 -14.33 -8.05
C TRP A 50 -21.85 -13.82 -8.31
N THR A 51 -22.22 -12.68 -7.72
CA THR A 51 -23.60 -12.18 -7.77
C THR A 51 -23.80 -11.05 -8.79
N LEU A 52 -22.77 -10.28 -9.10
CA LEU A 52 -22.83 -9.17 -10.05
C LEU A 52 -22.18 -9.56 -11.37
N SER A 53 -22.81 -9.17 -12.46
CA SER A 53 -22.20 -9.32 -13.78
C SER A 53 -21.01 -8.37 -13.97
N SER A 54 -20.09 -8.73 -14.87
CA SER A 54 -18.92 -7.89 -15.17
C SER A 54 -19.31 -6.47 -15.62
N SER A 55 -20.40 -6.32 -16.38
CA SER A 55 -20.91 -5.01 -16.80
C SER A 55 -21.50 -4.21 -15.65
N GLU A 56 -22.21 -4.84 -14.71
CA GLU A 56 -22.70 -4.18 -13.49
C GLU A 56 -21.56 -3.75 -12.57
N LEU A 57 -20.52 -4.59 -12.44
CA LEU A 57 -19.31 -4.23 -11.71
C LEU A 57 -18.61 -3.04 -12.36
N GLN A 58 -18.42 -3.06 -13.68
CA GLN A 58 -17.82 -1.94 -14.42
C GLN A 58 -18.67 -0.67 -14.31
N SER A 59 -19.99 -0.78 -14.40
CA SER A 59 -20.93 0.34 -14.22
C SER A 59 -20.85 0.90 -12.80
N THR A 60 -20.81 0.04 -11.80
CA THR A 60 -20.70 0.44 -10.39
C THR A 60 -19.37 1.13 -10.11
N VAL A 61 -18.26 0.61 -10.65
CA VAL A 61 -16.92 1.20 -10.52
C VAL A 61 -16.83 2.52 -11.29
N SER A 62 -17.35 2.58 -12.51
CA SER A 62 -17.36 3.81 -13.30
C SER A 62 -18.19 4.89 -12.61
N LYS A 63 -19.38 4.52 -12.12
CA LYS A 63 -20.26 5.40 -11.36
C LYS A 63 -19.61 5.86 -10.06
N SER A 64 -18.95 4.97 -9.30
CA SER A 64 -18.29 5.35 -8.05
C SER A 64 -17.10 6.27 -8.25
N ILE A 65 -16.30 6.05 -9.30
CA ILE A 65 -15.20 6.93 -9.70
C ILE A 65 -15.72 8.29 -10.16
N GLN A 66 -16.82 8.32 -10.93
CA GLN A 66 -17.42 9.57 -11.42
C GLN A 66 -18.17 10.34 -10.34
N SER A 67 -18.84 9.64 -9.42
CA SER A 67 -19.58 10.27 -8.31
C SER A 67 -18.68 10.73 -7.18
N ALA A 68 -17.40 10.33 -7.18
CA ALA A 68 -16.41 10.85 -6.25
C ALA A 68 -16.10 12.31 -6.63
N ASP A 69 -16.85 13.23 -6.02
CA ASP A 69 -16.65 14.66 -6.16
C ASP A 69 -15.20 15.00 -5.75
N PRO A 70 -14.39 15.65 -6.59
CA PRO A 70 -13.05 16.06 -6.20
C PRO A 70 -13.02 16.90 -4.92
N ALA A 71 -14.11 17.62 -4.60
CA ALA A 71 -14.23 18.38 -3.35
C ALA A 71 -14.39 17.50 -2.10
N SER A 72 -14.75 16.22 -2.24
CA SER A 72 -14.88 15.29 -1.11
C SER A 72 -13.55 14.69 -0.66
N PHE A 73 -12.48 14.83 -1.45
CA PHE A 73 -11.16 14.30 -1.08
C PHE A 73 -10.55 15.14 0.04
N ARG A 74 -10.41 14.53 1.22
CA ARG A 74 -9.74 15.14 2.37
C ARG A 74 -8.44 14.40 2.62
N LEU A 75 -7.34 15.00 2.16
CA LEU A 75 -6.00 14.49 2.41
C LEU A 75 -5.39 15.22 3.60
N LEU A 76 -4.81 14.44 4.51
CA LEU A 76 -4.08 14.92 5.67
C LEU A 76 -2.61 14.97 5.27
N PRO A 77 -1.84 15.97 5.75
CA PRO A 77 -0.39 15.94 5.62
C PRO A 77 0.19 14.65 6.21
N PRO A 78 1.17 14.02 5.55
CA PRO A 78 1.72 12.74 5.99
C PRO A 78 2.38 12.83 7.37
N GLU A 79 2.92 13.99 7.75
CA GLU A 79 3.49 14.23 9.07
C GLU A 79 2.42 14.17 10.16
N MET A 80 1.24 14.75 9.89
CA MET A 80 0.11 14.76 10.83
C MET A 80 -0.48 13.37 11.00
N LEU A 81 -0.58 12.59 9.91
CA LEU A 81 -1.08 11.22 9.91
C LEU A 81 -0.25 10.30 10.80
N HIS A 82 1.07 10.27 10.58
CA HIS A 82 1.92 9.28 11.25
C HIS A 82 2.33 9.72 12.66
N SER A 83 2.59 11.01 12.86
CA SER A 83 3.17 11.47 14.13
C SER A 83 2.14 12.02 15.11
N GLN A 84 1.17 12.83 14.65
CA GLN A 84 0.27 13.54 15.55
C GLN A 84 -0.98 12.71 15.87
N LEU A 85 -1.62 12.15 14.83
CA LEU A 85 -2.80 11.30 14.96
C LEU A 85 -2.54 10.06 15.83
N GLY A 86 -1.41 9.38 15.61
CA GLY A 86 -1.03 8.22 16.42
C GLY A 86 -0.78 8.57 17.89
N LYS A 87 -0.07 9.68 18.17
CA LYS A 87 0.18 10.14 19.54
C LYS A 87 -1.10 10.55 20.27
N GLU A 88 -1.99 11.28 19.58
CA GLU A 88 -3.24 11.72 20.18
C GLU A 88 -4.20 10.54 20.41
N ARG A 89 -4.28 9.59 19.47
CA ARG A 89 -5.02 8.33 19.67
C ARG A 89 -4.52 7.60 20.92
N GLN A 90 -3.21 7.40 21.03
CA GLN A 90 -2.62 6.72 22.20
C GLN A 90 -2.94 7.46 23.50
N ARG A 91 -2.79 8.80 23.52
CA ARG A 91 -3.13 9.63 24.68
C ARG A 91 -4.60 9.49 25.09
N LEU A 92 -5.52 9.48 24.13
CA LEU A 92 -6.95 9.31 24.39
C LEU A 92 -7.30 7.88 24.85
N GLU A 93 -6.61 6.86 24.33
CA GLU A 93 -6.77 5.47 24.79
C GLU A 93 -6.29 5.28 26.23
N GLU A 94 -5.12 5.85 26.56
CA GLU A 94 -4.58 5.88 27.93
C GLU A 94 -5.57 6.57 28.88
N ASN A 95 -6.04 7.77 28.52
CA ASN A 95 -7.03 8.52 29.30
C ASN A 95 -8.35 7.75 29.47
N SER A 96 -8.88 7.16 28.39
CA SER A 96 -10.09 6.33 28.45
C SER A 96 -9.89 5.12 29.37
N SER A 97 -8.71 4.48 29.33
CA SER A 97 -8.42 3.35 30.21
C SER A 97 -8.36 3.76 31.69
N GLU A 98 -7.79 4.94 31.98
CA GLU A 98 -7.73 5.54 33.32
C GLU A 98 -9.11 5.93 33.84
N ILE A 99 -9.93 6.61 33.02
CA ILE A 99 -11.31 6.96 33.39
C ILE A 99 -12.11 5.68 33.69
N ARG A 100 -11.94 4.61 32.91
CA ARG A 100 -12.61 3.32 33.15
C ARG A 100 -12.16 2.66 34.46
N THR A 101 -10.89 2.73 34.83
CA THR A 101 -10.41 2.16 36.11
C THR A 101 -10.93 2.98 37.29
N ASN A 102 -10.87 4.31 37.21
CA ASN A 102 -11.40 5.23 38.21
C ASN A 102 -12.91 5.07 38.40
N TYR A 103 -13.67 4.96 37.30
CA TYR A 103 -15.10 4.69 37.34
C TYR A 103 -15.42 3.36 38.04
N LYS A 104 -14.68 2.29 37.74
CA LYS A 104 -14.84 0.99 38.42
C LYS A 104 -14.56 1.09 39.92
N LEU A 105 -13.54 1.85 40.33
CA LEU A 105 -13.23 2.08 41.74
C LEU A 105 -14.34 2.88 42.45
N ALA A 106 -14.86 3.93 41.81
CA ALA A 106 -15.98 4.71 42.34
C ALA A 106 -17.25 3.87 42.50
N VAL A 107 -17.57 2.99 41.54
CA VAL A 107 -18.68 2.03 41.64
C VAL A 107 -18.51 1.10 42.85
N ARG A 108 -17.29 0.60 43.10
CA ARG A 108 -17.01 -0.25 44.28
C ARG A 108 -17.16 0.55 45.58
N LYS A 109 -16.65 1.78 45.63
CA LYS A 109 -16.80 2.67 46.80
C LYS A 109 -18.27 2.98 47.08
N ARG A 110 -19.06 3.31 46.04
CA ARG A 110 -20.51 3.50 46.14
C ARG A 110 -21.21 2.28 46.73
N ARG A 111 -20.87 1.08 46.26
CA ARG A 111 -21.43 -0.18 46.78
C ARG A 111 -21.06 -0.40 48.25
N ALA A 112 -19.82 -0.10 48.65
CA ALA A 112 -19.39 -0.20 50.04
C ALA A 112 -20.16 0.77 50.96
N LEU A 113 -20.34 2.03 50.53
CA LEU A 113 -21.14 3.00 51.29
C LEU A 113 -22.61 2.61 51.40
N LEU A 114 -23.21 2.11 50.32
CA LEU A 114 -24.60 1.61 50.36
C LEU A 114 -24.75 0.40 51.30
N ALA A 115 -23.78 -0.52 51.31
CA ALA A 115 -23.78 -1.63 52.26
C ALA A 115 -23.61 -1.15 53.71
N SER A 116 -22.72 -0.17 53.95
CA SER A 116 -22.56 0.47 55.26
C SER A 116 -23.84 1.15 55.73
N LEU A 117 -24.53 1.88 54.82
CA LEU A 117 -25.80 2.53 55.10
C LEU A 117 -26.88 1.49 55.44
N SER A 118 -26.98 0.41 54.67
CA SER A 118 -27.91 -0.70 54.92
C SER A 118 -27.68 -1.32 56.30
N ASN A 119 -26.42 -1.64 56.63
CA ASN A 119 -26.06 -2.23 57.92
C ASN A 119 -26.37 -1.31 59.10
N ALA A 120 -26.15 0.01 58.95
CA ALA A 120 -26.48 1.01 59.96
C ALA A 120 -28.00 1.12 60.18
N MET A 121 -28.80 0.98 59.11
CA MET A 121 -30.26 0.98 59.22
C MET A 121 -30.80 -0.29 59.91
N ASP A 122 -30.20 -1.45 59.64
CA ASP A 122 -30.62 -2.73 60.23
C ASP A 122 -30.29 -2.82 61.73
N ALA A 123 -29.25 -2.12 62.19
CA ALA A 123 -28.84 -2.12 63.60
C ALA A 123 -29.83 -1.44 64.55
N GLY A 124 -30.81 -0.66 64.04
CA GLY A 124 -31.85 -0.01 64.86
C GLY A 124 -31.35 1.05 65.86
N GLU A 125 -30.05 1.27 65.95
CA GLU A 125 -29.42 2.24 66.84
C GLU A 125 -29.40 3.63 66.19
N PHE A 126 -30.40 4.46 66.51
CA PHE A 126 -30.47 5.87 66.11
C PHE A 126 -29.36 6.75 66.74
N GLN A 127 -28.44 6.19 67.52
CA GLN A 127 -27.39 6.95 68.21
C GLN A 127 -26.35 7.57 67.28
N ASP A 128 -26.15 7.03 66.07
CA ASP A 128 -25.13 7.49 65.11
C ASP A 128 -25.71 8.26 63.90
N GLN A 129 -26.73 9.09 64.15
CA GLN A 129 -27.35 9.92 63.10
C GLN A 129 -26.33 10.81 62.36
N ALA A 130 -25.28 11.27 63.05
CA ALA A 130 -24.21 12.05 62.42
C ALA A 130 -23.35 11.23 61.44
N ALA A 131 -23.08 9.95 61.74
CA ALA A 131 -22.34 9.07 60.83
C ALA A 131 -23.17 8.73 59.60
N LEU A 132 -24.48 8.54 59.78
CA LEU A 132 -25.41 8.33 58.67
C LEU A 132 -25.44 9.53 57.73
N ILE A 133 -25.51 10.76 58.25
CA ILE A 133 -25.46 11.98 57.43
C ILE A 133 -24.16 12.03 56.60
N ARG A 134 -22.99 11.80 57.20
CA ARG A 134 -21.70 11.80 56.48
C ARG A 134 -21.64 10.76 55.37
N THR A 135 -22.10 9.53 55.63
CA THR A 135 -22.12 8.46 54.61
C THR A 135 -23.06 8.78 53.45
N THR A 136 -24.17 9.47 53.72
CA THR A 136 -25.08 9.95 52.66
C THR A 136 -24.48 11.09 51.83
N GLU A 137 -23.74 12.01 52.45
CA GLU A 137 -23.01 13.08 51.75
C GLU A 137 -21.91 12.51 50.85
N GLU A 138 -21.09 11.58 51.36
CA GLU A 138 -20.07 10.90 50.55
C GLU A 138 -20.68 10.09 49.39
N LEU A 139 -21.85 9.48 49.60
CA LEU A 139 -22.57 8.75 48.56
C LEU A 139 -23.04 9.69 47.44
N LYS A 140 -23.51 10.89 47.80
CA LYS A 140 -23.87 11.94 46.85
C LYS A 140 -22.65 12.38 46.04
N GLU A 141 -21.53 12.70 46.71
CA GLU A 141 -20.28 13.11 46.04
C GLU A 141 -19.76 12.05 45.06
N ILE A 142 -19.79 10.77 45.44
CA ILE A 142 -19.36 9.67 44.55
C ILE A 142 -20.30 9.54 43.36
N SER A 143 -21.60 9.75 43.55
CA SER A 143 -22.57 9.72 42.46
C SER A 143 -22.31 10.85 41.46
N ASP A 144 -22.11 12.07 41.95
CA ASP A 144 -21.75 13.23 41.12
C ASP A 144 -20.43 12.98 40.36
N ASN A 145 -19.44 12.36 41.02
CA ASN A 145 -18.15 12.01 40.40
C ASN A 145 -18.31 10.91 39.32
N MET A 146 -19.17 9.91 39.54
CA MET A 146 -19.46 8.89 38.54
C MET A 146 -20.11 9.48 37.29
N ASP A 147 -21.03 10.43 37.46
CA ASP A 147 -21.70 11.09 36.33
C ASP A 147 -20.68 11.90 35.50
N ARG A 148 -19.79 12.67 36.14
CA ARG A 148 -18.68 13.37 35.46
C ARG A 148 -17.76 12.43 34.68
N MET A 149 -17.29 11.34 35.30
CA MET A 149 -16.46 10.35 34.61
C MET A 149 -17.19 9.70 33.43
N SER A 150 -18.52 9.55 33.51
CA SER A 150 -19.31 9.01 32.40
C SER A 150 -19.39 9.97 31.20
N GLU A 151 -19.51 11.27 31.47
CA GLU A 151 -19.47 12.32 30.44
C GLU A 151 -18.10 12.40 29.78
N GLU A 152 -17.02 12.36 30.58
CA GLU A 152 -15.64 12.33 30.08
C GLU A 152 -15.36 11.08 29.24
N LEU A 153 -15.85 9.91 29.67
CA LEU A 153 -15.71 8.67 28.93
C LEU A 153 -16.45 8.73 27.58
N TYR A 154 -17.63 9.36 27.53
CA TYR A 154 -18.36 9.57 26.28
C TYR A 154 -17.59 10.51 25.34
N SER A 155 -17.13 11.65 25.85
CA SER A 155 -16.36 12.64 25.08
C SER A 155 -15.08 12.04 24.50
N THR A 156 -14.31 11.29 25.28
CA THR A 156 -13.07 10.62 24.82
C THR A 156 -13.35 9.54 23.79
N THR A 157 -14.44 8.77 23.96
CA THR A 157 -14.85 7.75 22.98
C THR A 157 -15.29 8.38 21.66
N ASP A 158 -16.02 9.49 21.72
CA ASP A 158 -16.42 10.25 20.52
C ASP A 158 -15.20 10.81 19.79
N GLN A 159 -14.25 11.42 20.50
CA GLN A 159 -12.99 11.91 19.92
C GLN A 159 -12.20 10.78 19.24
N LEU A 160 -12.08 9.61 19.88
CA LEU A 160 -11.46 8.43 19.26
C LEU A 160 -12.18 8.01 17.97
N ALA A 161 -13.52 7.99 17.99
CA ALA A 161 -14.32 7.66 16.81
C ALA A 161 -14.10 8.68 15.68
N GLN A 162 -14.01 9.98 16.01
CA GLN A 162 -13.72 11.04 15.05
C GLN A 162 -12.33 10.90 14.44
N LEU A 163 -11.29 10.58 15.24
CA LEU A 163 -9.93 10.35 14.72
C LEU A 163 -9.87 9.13 13.80
N ASN A 164 -10.57 8.04 14.15
CA ASN A 164 -10.66 6.85 13.30
C ASN A 164 -11.39 7.16 11.99
N HIS A 165 -12.50 7.90 12.05
CA HIS A 165 -13.22 8.33 10.86
C HIS A 165 -12.35 9.22 9.96
N LEU A 166 -11.55 10.11 10.56
CA LEU A 166 -10.64 10.97 9.82
C LEU A 166 -9.55 10.16 9.09
N GLU A 167 -8.98 9.13 9.75
CA GLU A 167 -8.05 8.20 9.13
C GLU A 167 -8.70 7.40 7.98
N ASP A 168 -9.91 6.89 8.19
CA ASP A 168 -10.66 6.16 7.16
C ASP A 168 -10.95 7.06 5.94
N VAL A 169 -11.40 8.29 6.17
CA VAL A 169 -11.65 9.28 5.11
C VAL A 169 -10.36 9.61 4.36
N HIS A 170 -9.23 9.73 5.05
CA HIS A 170 -7.93 9.94 4.42
C HIS A 170 -7.51 8.76 3.54
N ASN A 171 -7.56 7.55 4.09
CA ASN A 171 -7.15 6.33 3.38
C ASN A 171 -8.01 6.09 2.15
N THR A 172 -9.32 6.27 2.28
CA THR A 172 -10.26 6.18 1.15
C THR A 172 -10.05 7.28 0.13
N SER A 173 -9.79 8.52 0.56
CA SER A 173 -9.48 9.65 -0.34
C SER A 173 -8.17 9.43 -1.11
N GLY A 174 -7.12 8.96 -0.42
CA GLY A 174 -5.83 8.65 -1.02
C GLY A 174 -5.93 7.53 -2.05
N LEU A 175 -6.63 6.45 -1.72
CA LEU A 175 -6.93 5.36 -2.65
C LEU A 175 -7.76 5.84 -3.84
N GLY A 176 -8.80 6.64 -3.60
CA GLY A 176 -9.64 7.20 -4.66
C GLY A 176 -8.83 8.06 -5.65
N LEU A 177 -7.91 8.88 -5.15
CA LEU A 177 -7.03 9.69 -6.00
C LEU A 177 -6.04 8.82 -6.79
N ALA A 178 -5.48 7.79 -6.17
CA ALA A 178 -4.58 6.84 -6.85
C ALA A 178 -5.31 6.08 -7.98
N LEU A 179 -6.53 5.59 -7.72
CA LEU A 179 -7.36 4.95 -8.74
C LEU A 179 -7.69 5.91 -9.89
N ARG A 180 -8.01 7.17 -9.58
CA ARG A 180 -8.28 8.18 -10.62
C ARG A 180 -7.04 8.46 -11.48
N LYS A 181 -5.85 8.56 -10.88
CA LYS A 181 -4.59 8.71 -11.62
C LYS A 181 -4.33 7.51 -12.53
N LEU A 182 -4.53 6.30 -12.03
CA LEU A 182 -4.38 5.05 -12.80
C LEU A 182 -5.39 5.00 -13.95
N TYR A 183 -6.65 5.34 -13.70
CA TYR A 183 -7.67 5.39 -14.74
C TYR A 183 -7.31 6.39 -15.84
N ASN A 184 -6.86 7.59 -15.47
CA ASN A 184 -6.43 8.60 -16.44
C ASN A 184 -5.22 8.15 -17.26
N SER A 185 -4.22 7.51 -16.64
CA SER A 185 -3.06 6.99 -17.37
C SER A 185 -3.45 5.86 -18.31
N PHE A 186 -4.32 4.95 -17.86
CA PHE A 186 -4.86 3.87 -18.69
C PHE A 186 -5.68 4.40 -19.88
N ALA A 187 -6.54 5.39 -19.65
CA ALA A 187 -7.31 6.04 -20.71
C ALA A 187 -6.38 6.68 -21.77
N LYS A 188 -5.30 7.34 -21.33
CA LYS A 188 -4.27 7.88 -22.23
C LYS A 188 -3.60 6.77 -23.05
N HIS A 189 -3.19 5.67 -22.42
CA HIS A 189 -2.60 4.52 -23.13
C HIS A 189 -3.54 3.91 -24.17
N ILE A 190 -4.84 3.84 -23.89
CA ILE A 190 -5.84 3.39 -24.87
C ILE A 190 -5.86 4.34 -26.08
N GLN A 191 -5.88 5.65 -25.83
CA GLN A 191 -5.86 6.65 -26.89
C GLN A 191 -4.57 6.57 -27.73
N ASP A 192 -3.41 6.49 -27.09
CA ASP A 192 -2.11 6.37 -27.76
C ASP A 192 -2.04 5.08 -28.60
N LYS A 193 -2.59 3.98 -28.10
CA LYS A 193 -2.69 2.73 -28.88
C LYS A 193 -3.61 2.87 -30.09
N ALA A 194 -4.69 3.64 -29.96
CA ALA A 194 -5.60 3.90 -31.08
C ALA A 194 -4.94 4.78 -32.14
N THR A 195 -4.23 5.84 -31.75
CA THR A 195 -3.50 6.71 -32.69
C THR A 195 -2.37 5.95 -33.40
N LEU A 196 -1.63 5.09 -32.70
CA LEU A 196 -0.60 4.24 -33.32
C LEU A 196 -1.19 3.26 -34.33
N ARG A 197 -2.35 2.66 -34.03
CA ARG A 197 -3.06 1.79 -34.98
C ARG A 197 -3.54 2.54 -36.21
N GLN A 198 -4.05 3.76 -36.03
CA GLN A 198 -4.41 4.63 -37.14
C GLN A 198 -3.19 4.94 -37.99
N ARG A 199 -2.04 5.28 -37.38
CA ARG A 199 -0.80 5.57 -38.11
C ARG A 199 -0.28 4.36 -38.88
N ILE A 200 -0.38 3.16 -38.31
CA ILE A 200 -0.05 1.91 -39.03
C ILE A 200 -0.97 1.76 -40.25
N SER A 201 -2.29 1.96 -40.07
CA SER A 201 -3.25 1.86 -41.17
C SER A 201 -2.99 2.89 -42.28
N GLU A 202 -2.59 4.12 -41.93
CA GLU A 202 -2.20 5.16 -42.90
C GLU A 202 -0.94 4.76 -43.67
N LEU A 203 0.10 4.30 -42.97
CA LEU A 203 1.35 3.85 -43.59
C LEU A 203 1.16 2.61 -44.47
N GLU A 204 0.24 1.71 -44.10
CA GLU A 204 -0.14 0.57 -44.92
C GLU A 204 -0.85 1.01 -46.21
N ALA A 205 -1.73 2.01 -46.13
CA ALA A 205 -2.36 2.61 -47.31
C ALA A 205 -1.33 3.30 -48.21
N GLU A 206 -0.41 4.11 -47.65
CA GLU A 206 0.68 4.75 -48.41
C GLU A 206 1.58 3.71 -49.12
N ARG A 207 1.88 2.59 -48.43
CA ARG A 207 2.63 1.47 -49.02
C ARG A 207 1.86 0.84 -50.19
N ASP A 208 0.57 0.58 -50.01
CA ASP A 208 -0.27 -0.08 -51.01
C ASP A 208 -0.48 0.82 -52.24
N GLU A 209 -0.63 2.14 -52.04
CA GLU A 209 -0.64 3.15 -53.11
C GLU A 209 0.70 3.20 -53.85
N GLY A 210 1.82 3.23 -53.13
CA GLY A 210 3.16 3.22 -53.73
C GLY A 210 3.42 1.94 -54.53
N TRP A 211 2.93 0.80 -54.05
CA TRP A 211 2.99 -0.48 -54.78
C TRP A 211 2.13 -0.45 -56.05
N ALA A 212 0.90 0.08 -55.97
CA ALA A 212 0.01 0.21 -57.11
C ALA A 212 0.60 1.11 -58.21
N GLN A 213 1.17 2.27 -57.84
CA GLN A 213 1.86 3.16 -58.76
C GLN A 213 3.09 2.49 -59.41
N ALA A 214 3.89 1.76 -58.63
CA ALA A 214 5.04 1.02 -59.18
C ALA A 214 4.60 -0.06 -60.19
N GLN A 215 3.49 -0.75 -59.90
CA GLN A 215 2.90 -1.73 -60.80
C GLN A 215 2.35 -1.08 -62.08
N GLU A 216 1.68 0.06 -61.98
CA GLU A 216 1.20 0.84 -63.13
C GLU A 216 2.35 1.28 -64.04
N VAL A 217 3.41 1.88 -63.47
CA VAL A 217 4.61 2.29 -64.22
C VAL A 217 5.28 1.09 -64.89
N ALA A 218 5.38 -0.05 -64.21
CA ALA A 218 5.93 -1.27 -64.80
C ALA A 218 5.10 -1.75 -66.01
N GLN A 219 3.77 -1.71 -65.91
CA GLN A 219 2.87 -2.05 -67.01
C GLN A 219 2.96 -1.06 -68.17
N GLU A 220 3.08 0.25 -67.90
CA GLU A 220 3.30 1.26 -68.94
C GLU A 220 4.61 1.06 -69.71
N LEU A 221 5.70 0.77 -68.99
CA LEU A 221 7.00 0.48 -69.62
C LEU A 221 6.92 -0.80 -70.46
N GLU A 222 6.23 -1.83 -69.96
CA GLU A 222 5.99 -3.07 -70.69
C GLU A 222 5.13 -2.85 -71.96
N ALA A 223 4.18 -1.92 -71.91
CA ALA A 223 3.34 -1.55 -73.06
C ALA A 223 4.08 -0.71 -74.11
N LYS A 224 4.98 0.19 -73.69
CA LYS A 224 5.76 1.06 -74.59
C LYS A 224 6.86 0.31 -75.36
N ASP A 225 7.42 -0.77 -74.82
CA ASP A 225 8.46 -1.57 -75.48
C ASP A 225 8.09 -3.07 -75.56
N PRO A 226 7.13 -3.45 -76.43
CA PRO A 226 6.71 -4.84 -76.56
C PRO A 226 7.78 -5.74 -77.22
N GLN A 227 8.76 -5.15 -77.93
CA GLN A 227 9.83 -5.91 -78.61
C GLN A 227 10.98 -6.31 -77.66
N SER A 228 11.18 -5.61 -76.54
CA SER A 228 12.18 -5.94 -75.51
C SER A 228 11.83 -7.20 -74.68
N LYS A 229 10.60 -7.74 -74.80
CA LYS A 229 10.19 -8.98 -74.13
C LYS A 229 10.95 -10.24 -74.58
N ARG A 230 11.63 -10.21 -75.75
CA ARG A 230 12.33 -11.39 -76.29
C ARG A 230 13.78 -11.56 -75.82
N ALA A 231 14.44 -10.52 -75.31
CA ALA A 231 15.85 -10.59 -74.87
C ALA A 231 16.04 -10.70 -73.36
N SER A 232 15.01 -10.42 -72.55
CA SER A 232 15.13 -10.23 -71.08
C SER A 232 14.57 -11.39 -70.25
N ARG A 233 14.81 -12.63 -70.67
CA ARG A 233 14.43 -13.83 -69.86
C ARG A 233 15.62 -14.57 -69.23
N VAL A 234 16.86 -14.10 -69.41
CA VAL A 234 18.06 -14.91 -69.09
C VAL A 234 19.03 -14.29 -68.06
N SER A 235 18.84 -13.08 -67.54
CA SER A 235 19.88 -12.44 -66.70
C SER A 235 19.44 -11.89 -65.33
N ILE A 236 18.45 -12.50 -64.67
CA ILE A 236 18.14 -12.18 -63.25
C ILE A 236 18.45 -13.35 -62.30
N ALA A 237 18.86 -14.51 -62.82
CA ALA A 237 19.51 -15.53 -62.02
C ALA A 237 21.01 -15.23 -61.96
N ARG A 238 21.52 -14.86 -60.78
CA ARG A 238 22.94 -14.80 -60.40
C ARG A 238 23.69 -13.51 -60.78
N LYS A 239 23.57 -12.47 -59.94
CA LYS A 239 24.70 -11.59 -59.54
C LYS A 239 24.22 -10.49 -58.57
N SER A 240 24.05 -10.85 -57.31
CA SER A 240 24.15 -9.89 -56.19
C SER A 240 25.07 -10.41 -55.09
N SER A 241 25.99 -11.32 -55.46
CA SER A 241 27.20 -11.54 -54.71
C SER A 241 28.28 -10.61 -55.28
N MET A 242 28.91 -9.86 -54.38
CA MET A 242 30.11 -9.05 -54.57
C MET A 242 29.92 -7.58 -55.00
N ARG A 243 30.32 -6.73 -54.05
CA ARG A 243 31.09 -5.48 -54.24
C ARG A 243 30.32 -4.16 -54.13
N ALA A 244 29.92 -3.84 -52.90
CA ALA A 244 29.78 -2.46 -52.45
C ALA A 244 30.33 -2.33 -51.02
N SER A 245 31.64 -2.49 -50.87
CA SER A 245 32.39 -2.15 -49.66
C SER A 245 33.72 -1.53 -50.07
N LYS A 246 33.68 -0.25 -50.46
CA LYS A 246 34.80 0.72 -50.43
C LYS A 246 34.39 2.06 -51.08
N ALA A 247 33.69 2.89 -50.30
CA ALA A 247 33.72 4.33 -50.44
C ALA A 247 33.38 4.90 -49.06
N GLY A 248 34.41 5.25 -48.30
CA GLY A 248 34.26 5.91 -47.01
C GLY A 248 34.00 7.40 -47.16
N LEU A 249 33.27 7.93 -46.18
CA LEU A 249 33.31 9.28 -45.60
C LEU A 249 31.90 9.87 -45.45
N ARG A 250 31.21 9.46 -44.37
CA ARG A 250 30.46 10.28 -43.40
C ARG A 250 29.56 9.37 -42.57
N SER A 251 29.80 9.36 -41.25
CA SER A 251 29.07 8.64 -40.21
C SER A 251 27.57 9.04 -40.20
N PRO A 252 26.65 8.20 -39.65
CA PRO A 252 26.54 8.09 -38.20
C PRO A 252 26.38 6.66 -37.67
N SER A 253 26.80 6.53 -36.42
CA SER A 253 26.89 5.33 -35.59
C SER A 253 25.53 4.74 -35.22
N ARG A 254 25.29 3.47 -35.61
CA ARG A 254 24.54 2.52 -34.80
C ARG A 254 25.17 1.12 -34.89
N LEU A 255 25.65 0.69 -33.73
CA LEU A 255 25.62 -0.68 -33.17
C LEU A 255 26.66 -1.73 -33.61
N ARG A 256 27.23 -2.30 -32.54
CA ARG A 256 27.58 -3.72 -32.30
C ARG A 256 28.99 -4.22 -32.64
N ASN A 257 29.80 -4.36 -31.59
CA ASN A 257 30.53 -5.58 -31.26
C ASN A 257 30.93 -5.54 -29.78
N SER A 258 30.53 -6.50 -28.95
CA SER A 258 31.17 -7.81 -28.74
C SER A 258 32.67 -7.69 -28.41
N ARG A 259 33.01 -7.90 -27.13
CA ARG A 259 34.37 -8.26 -26.70
C ARG A 259 34.32 -9.14 -25.46
N TRP A 260 35.00 -10.28 -25.58
CA TRP A 260 35.23 -11.31 -24.57
C TRP A 260 36.21 -10.87 -23.48
N SER A 261 36.05 -11.45 -22.27
CA SER A 261 37.14 -12.06 -21.49
C SER A 261 36.60 -12.78 -20.24
N GLY A 262 37.21 -13.94 -19.89
CA GLY A 262 37.05 -14.62 -18.60
C GLY A 262 36.91 -16.15 -18.68
N GLN A 263 37.99 -16.90 -18.94
CA GLN A 263 38.74 -17.68 -17.91
C GLN A 263 38.07 -19.03 -17.55
N SER A 264 38.42 -20.09 -18.28
CA SER A 264 39.22 -21.23 -17.80
C SER A 264 38.71 -21.97 -16.56
N SER A 265 38.20 -23.19 -16.75
CA SER A 265 38.64 -24.34 -15.96
C SER A 265 38.29 -25.65 -16.65
N GLN A 266 39.33 -26.49 -16.73
CA GLN A 266 39.29 -27.87 -17.17
C GLN A 266 38.35 -28.70 -16.29
N ARG A 267 37.67 -29.69 -16.88
CA ARG A 267 37.79 -31.09 -16.43
C ARG A 267 37.18 -32.06 -17.43
N ASN A 268 37.99 -33.08 -17.69
CA ASN A 268 37.78 -34.28 -18.49
C ASN A 268 36.48 -35.03 -18.18
N SER A 269 35.83 -35.55 -19.22
CA SER A 269 35.63 -37.00 -19.49
C SER A 269 34.62 -37.13 -20.65
N SER A 270 34.99 -37.64 -21.84
CA SER A 270 34.74 -39.04 -22.28
C SER A 270 33.41 -39.60 -21.74
N VAL A 271 32.43 -40.07 -22.52
CA VAL A 271 32.48 -41.18 -23.49
C VAL A 271 31.22 -41.14 -24.37
N LEU A 272 31.39 -41.63 -25.60
CA LEU A 272 30.45 -42.04 -26.65
C LEU A 272 29.07 -42.58 -26.19
N SER A 273 27.99 -42.23 -26.91
CA SER A 273 27.14 -43.17 -27.68
C SER A 273 25.96 -42.48 -28.39
N PRO A 274 25.55 -42.94 -29.60
CA PRO A 274 24.38 -42.43 -30.33
C PRO A 274 23.18 -43.41 -30.33
N ALA A 275 22.01 -42.87 -30.73
CA ALA A 275 20.72 -43.55 -31.00
C ALA A 275 19.89 -43.87 -29.72
N VAL A 276 18.55 -43.79 -29.66
CA VAL A 276 17.46 -44.00 -30.62
C VAL A 276 16.22 -43.19 -30.18
N ARG A 277 15.48 -42.67 -31.18
CA ARG A 277 14.06 -42.26 -31.24
C ARG A 277 13.20 -42.42 -29.96
N SER A 278 12.49 -41.34 -29.60
CA SER A 278 11.13 -41.45 -29.05
C SER A 278 10.32 -40.19 -29.35
N ALA A 279 9.14 -40.39 -29.94
CA ALA A 279 8.21 -39.33 -30.33
C ALA A 279 7.22 -39.09 -29.19
N TYR A 280 7.43 -38.02 -28.45
CA TYR A 280 6.42 -37.31 -27.66
C TYR A 280 6.94 -35.89 -27.46
N GLU A 281 6.05 -34.91 -27.56
CA GLU A 281 6.31 -33.47 -27.60
C GLU A 281 7.38 -33.02 -26.59
N GLU A 282 8.60 -32.82 -27.10
CA GLU A 282 9.75 -32.37 -26.34
C GLU A 282 9.74 -30.84 -26.33
N ILE A 283 9.08 -30.28 -25.32
CA ILE A 283 9.19 -28.86 -24.98
C ILE A 283 10.67 -28.59 -24.67
N PRO A 284 11.35 -27.67 -25.38
CA PRO A 284 12.75 -27.39 -25.12
C PRO A 284 12.94 -26.94 -23.66
N PRO A 285 14.01 -27.38 -22.97
CA PRO A 285 14.22 -27.06 -21.58
C PRO A 285 14.28 -25.54 -21.40
N VAL A 286 13.39 -25.02 -20.55
CA VAL A 286 13.34 -23.60 -20.19
C VAL A 286 14.67 -23.23 -19.53
N PRO A 287 15.37 -22.17 -19.99
CA PRO A 287 16.60 -21.73 -19.37
C PRO A 287 16.38 -21.41 -17.89
N PRO A 288 17.32 -21.77 -16.99
CA PRO A 288 17.16 -21.57 -15.56
C PRO A 288 16.95 -20.08 -15.27
N ILE A 289 15.83 -19.77 -14.61
CA ILE A 289 15.52 -18.41 -14.17
C ILE A 289 16.59 -18.01 -13.15
N PRO A 290 17.27 -16.85 -13.31
CA PRO A 290 18.24 -16.37 -12.33
C PRO A 290 17.56 -16.32 -10.96
N GLY A 291 18.06 -17.11 -10.02
CA GLY A 291 17.54 -17.16 -8.67
C GLY A 291 17.49 -15.75 -8.09
N ARG A 292 16.33 -15.37 -7.56
CA ARG A 292 16.16 -14.18 -6.70
C ARG A 292 16.89 -14.41 -5.37
N GLY A 293 18.21 -14.51 -5.42
CA GLY A 293 19.11 -14.40 -4.28
C GLY A 293 19.57 -12.96 -4.17
N GLY A 294 18.72 -12.12 -3.60
CA GLY A 294 18.99 -10.68 -3.54
C GLY A 294 17.89 -9.97 -2.77
N SER A 295 17.83 -10.25 -1.48
CA SER A 295 17.23 -9.34 -0.50
C SER A 295 17.65 -7.92 -0.85
N LEU A 296 16.67 -7.04 -1.05
CA LEU A 296 16.82 -5.58 -1.10
C LEU A 296 17.27 -5.09 0.29
N GLY A 297 18.50 -5.44 0.67
CA GLY A 297 19.25 -4.89 1.77
C GLY A 297 20.14 -3.78 1.21
N ILE A 298 19.55 -2.63 0.91
CA ILE A 298 20.32 -1.40 0.74
C ILE A 298 20.77 -0.98 2.15
N ILE A 299 21.91 -1.53 2.57
CA ILE A 299 22.70 -0.99 3.67
C ILE A 299 23.60 0.07 3.04
N THR A 300 23.15 1.32 3.03
CA THR A 300 24.02 2.47 2.81
C THR A 300 24.62 2.91 4.15
N SER A 301 25.52 2.10 4.68
CA SER A 301 26.49 2.57 5.68
C SER A 301 27.87 2.23 5.14
N ASP A 302 28.67 3.27 4.97
CA ASP A 302 30.13 3.21 4.76
C ASP A 302 30.63 3.27 3.32
N LEU A 303 30.06 4.15 2.49
CA LEU A 303 30.83 4.75 1.40
C LEU A 303 31.38 6.12 1.84
N PRO A 304 32.70 6.35 1.76
CA PRO A 304 33.30 7.61 2.16
C PRO A 304 32.93 8.67 1.12
N ILE A 305 32.09 9.61 1.54
CA ILE A 305 31.86 10.87 0.84
C ILE A 305 33.14 11.69 0.97
N ARG A 306 34.09 11.46 0.07
CA ARG A 306 35.15 12.42 -0.21
C ARG A 306 34.55 13.52 -1.07
N SER A 307 34.19 14.59 -0.39
CA SER A 307 34.19 15.94 -0.94
C SER A 307 35.44 16.20 -1.77
N ALA A 308 35.24 16.48 -3.06
CA ALA A 308 36.17 17.19 -3.91
C ALA A 308 35.36 18.22 -4.72
N GLY A 309 35.03 19.32 -4.05
CA GLY A 309 34.80 20.57 -4.74
C GLY A 309 36.15 21.21 -5.05
N LEU A 310 36.17 21.95 -6.17
CA LEU A 310 37.23 22.86 -6.63
C LEU A 310 38.45 22.08 -7.16
N LEU A 311 38.75 22.14 -8.45
CA LEU A 311 39.26 23.33 -9.12
C LEU A 311 38.78 23.43 -10.58
N SER A 312 38.61 24.69 -10.99
CA SER A 312 38.59 25.22 -12.35
C SER A 312 39.16 24.30 -13.43
N SER A 313 38.34 23.93 -14.41
CA SER A 313 38.82 23.58 -15.74
C SER A 313 37.67 23.64 -16.73
N ASP A 314 37.86 24.42 -17.80
CA ASP A 314 36.95 24.63 -18.93
C ASP A 314 36.74 23.37 -19.79
N TYR A 315 36.42 22.23 -19.16
CA TYR A 315 36.02 21.03 -19.89
C TYR A 315 34.56 21.19 -20.31
N THR A 316 34.38 21.62 -21.55
CA THR A 316 33.13 21.42 -22.29
C THR A 316 32.70 19.95 -22.13
N PRO A 317 31.47 19.67 -21.67
CA PRO A 317 31.00 18.30 -21.49
C PRO A 317 31.14 17.56 -22.82
N THR A 318 31.84 16.42 -22.79
CA THR A 318 32.03 15.60 -23.99
C THR A 318 30.66 15.15 -24.50
N SER A 319 30.52 15.06 -25.83
CA SER A 319 29.25 14.68 -26.49
C SER A 319 28.65 13.37 -25.95
N GLU A 320 29.48 12.48 -25.41
CA GLU A 320 29.06 11.22 -24.80
C GLU A 320 28.34 11.43 -23.46
N ALA A 321 28.79 12.38 -22.64
CA ALA A 321 28.15 12.71 -21.37
C ALA A 321 26.76 13.32 -21.59
N LEU A 322 26.61 14.16 -22.62
CA LEU A 322 25.30 14.71 -23.01
C LEU A 322 24.36 13.61 -23.55
N ALA A 323 24.87 12.70 -24.39
CA ALA A 323 24.07 11.60 -24.92
C ALA A 323 23.59 10.63 -23.82
N MET A 324 24.43 10.37 -22.80
CA MET A 324 24.00 9.58 -21.64
C MET A 324 22.94 10.29 -20.80
N ALA A 325 23.08 11.60 -20.58
CA ALA A 325 22.10 12.38 -19.84
C ALA A 325 20.74 12.42 -20.57
N GLU A 326 20.75 12.48 -21.91
CA GLU A 326 19.54 12.43 -22.74
C GLU A 326 18.89 11.03 -22.72
N ALA A 327 19.68 9.96 -22.83
CA ALA A 327 19.16 8.59 -22.74
C ALA A 327 18.55 8.29 -21.35
N GLN A 328 19.13 8.83 -20.28
CA GLN A 328 18.55 8.74 -18.93
C GLN A 328 17.22 9.48 -18.83
N ARG A 329 17.10 10.65 -19.45
CA ARG A 329 15.85 11.42 -19.50
C ARG A 329 14.77 10.66 -20.27
N GLU A 330 15.08 10.13 -21.45
CA GLU A 330 14.15 9.35 -22.28
C GLU A 330 13.67 8.07 -21.56
N LEU A 331 14.56 7.38 -20.83
CA LEU A 331 14.18 6.24 -20.00
C LEU A 331 13.23 6.62 -18.86
N CYS A 332 13.49 7.74 -18.18
CA CYS A 332 12.60 8.23 -17.12
C CYS A 332 11.23 8.63 -17.69
N GLU A 333 11.21 9.25 -18.88
CA GLU A 333 9.99 9.59 -19.60
C GLU A 333 9.18 8.36 -20.01
N MET A 334 9.83 7.32 -20.55
CA MET A 334 9.17 6.05 -20.90
C MET A 334 8.61 5.30 -19.67
N LEU A 335 9.29 5.42 -18.52
CA LEU A 335 8.83 4.84 -17.26
C LEU A 335 7.78 5.71 -16.55
N GLY A 336 7.46 6.90 -17.08
CA GLY A 336 6.52 7.84 -16.49
C GLY A 336 6.98 8.43 -15.16
N ILE A 337 8.29 8.39 -14.88
CA ILE A 337 8.90 8.92 -13.66
C ILE A 337 9.44 10.30 -14.04
N GLY A 338 8.88 11.36 -13.46
CA GLY A 338 9.43 12.70 -13.67
C GLY A 338 10.84 12.77 -13.12
N LEU A 339 11.78 13.42 -13.81
CA LEU A 339 13.15 13.62 -13.27
C LEU A 339 13.13 14.39 -11.95
N ASP A 340 12.08 15.19 -11.74
CA ASP A 340 11.79 15.92 -10.50
C ASP A 340 11.37 15.00 -9.33
N GLU A 341 10.86 13.79 -9.59
CA GLU A 341 10.55 12.79 -8.56
C GLU A 341 11.80 12.05 -8.07
N LEU A 342 12.82 11.90 -8.93
CA LEU A 342 14.11 11.30 -8.58
C LEU A 342 15.04 12.28 -7.85
N SER A 343 14.88 13.58 -8.10
CA SER A 343 15.41 14.63 -7.23
C SER A 343 14.56 14.69 -5.97
N GLY A 344 14.72 13.69 -5.09
CA GLY A 344 14.10 13.68 -3.77
C GLY A 344 14.31 15.01 -3.06
N PRO A 345 13.41 15.39 -2.12
CA PRO A 345 13.41 16.72 -1.52
C PRO A 345 14.80 17.02 -0.95
N GLN A 346 15.51 17.95 -1.61
CA GLN A 346 16.76 18.49 -1.12
C GLN A 346 16.45 19.08 0.26
N ARG A 347 16.76 18.33 1.32
CA ARG A 347 16.82 18.87 2.67
C ARG A 347 17.78 20.04 2.59
N ARG A 348 17.24 21.27 2.58
CA ARG A 348 18.00 22.48 2.84
C ARG A 348 18.66 22.27 4.19
N ARG A 349 19.94 21.86 4.18
CA ARG A 349 20.81 22.05 5.33
C ARG A 349 20.94 23.56 5.47
N VAL A 350 20.19 24.11 6.40
CA VAL A 350 20.46 25.43 6.97
C VAL A 350 21.81 25.28 7.65
N SER A 351 22.86 25.75 6.98
CA SER A 351 24.16 25.96 7.59
C SER A 351 24.01 27.17 8.51
N ASP A 352 23.88 26.91 9.81
CA ASP A 352 24.01 27.92 10.84
C ASP A 352 25.50 28.05 11.14
N SER A 353 26.09 29.14 10.67
CA SER A 353 27.46 29.51 10.99
C SER A 353 27.45 30.85 11.70
N ASP A 354 27.78 30.76 12.99
CA ASP A 354 28.79 31.57 13.66
C ASP A 354 28.39 32.97 14.18
N VAL A 355 28.43 33.11 15.51
CA VAL A 355 29.31 34.00 16.31
C VAL A 355 28.53 34.54 17.52
N GLY A 356 28.92 34.13 18.72
CA GLY A 356 28.40 34.70 19.96
C GLY A 356 29.02 34.11 21.23
N LEU A 357 30.22 34.59 21.56
CA LEU A 357 30.91 34.36 22.83
C LEU A 357 30.00 34.69 24.03
N GLY A 358 29.87 33.76 24.97
CA GLY A 358 29.10 33.96 26.20
C GLY A 358 29.47 32.94 27.28
N THR A 359 30.47 33.30 28.08
CA THR A 359 30.87 32.65 29.33
C THR A 359 29.74 32.65 30.38
N GLY A 360 29.50 31.51 31.04
CA GLY A 360 28.70 31.39 32.27
C GLY A 360 28.07 30.00 32.39
N SER A 361 28.72 29.05 33.08
CA SER A 361 28.52 28.75 34.51
C SER A 361 27.07 28.41 34.89
N GLY A 362 26.85 27.17 35.33
CA GLY A 362 25.61 26.77 36.01
C GLY A 362 25.20 25.34 35.67
N GLY A 363 25.71 24.36 36.43
CA GLY A 363 25.35 22.96 36.27
C GLY A 363 23.93 22.65 36.75
N HIS A 364 23.36 21.57 36.22
CA HIS A 364 22.48 20.68 36.97
C HIS A 364 22.56 19.26 36.39
N ALA A 365 23.00 18.35 37.25
CA ALA A 365 22.92 16.92 37.06
C ALA A 365 21.47 16.41 37.11
N ARG A 366 21.15 15.39 36.30
CA ARG A 366 20.29 14.22 36.63
C ARG A 366 20.16 13.35 35.37
N ARG A 367 20.89 12.22 35.29
CA ARG A 367 20.49 10.86 35.74
C ARG A 367 19.63 10.15 34.69
N ASN A 368 20.27 9.66 33.63
CA ASN A 368 19.72 8.60 32.78
C ASN A 368 19.95 7.25 33.47
N SER A 369 18.87 6.55 33.77
CA SER A 369 18.89 5.14 34.15
C SER A 369 18.73 4.31 32.88
N ASP A 370 19.81 3.66 32.46
CA ASP A 370 19.77 2.63 31.43
C ASP A 370 18.99 1.42 31.96
N VAL A 371 17.79 1.19 31.43
CA VAL A 371 17.06 -0.07 31.62
C VAL A 371 17.63 -1.07 30.64
N SER A 372 18.62 -1.83 31.12
CA SER A 372 19.13 -3.01 30.42
C SER A 372 18.09 -4.14 30.53
N THR A 373 17.31 -4.36 29.48
CA THR A 373 16.47 -5.56 29.36
C THR A 373 17.35 -6.81 29.29
N PRO A 374 17.15 -7.82 30.14
CA PRO A 374 17.93 -9.05 30.08
C PRO A 374 17.62 -9.82 28.78
N ALA A 375 18.67 -10.28 28.12
CA ALA A 375 18.57 -11.12 26.94
C ALA A 375 17.81 -12.42 27.30
N ARG A 376 16.59 -12.56 26.76
CA ARG A 376 15.81 -13.80 26.86
C ARG A 376 16.59 -14.95 26.23
N THR A 377 16.84 -15.99 27.02
CA THR A 377 17.46 -17.22 26.54
C THR A 377 16.54 -17.91 25.54
N LYS A 378 17.12 -18.60 24.56
CA LYS A 378 16.37 -19.26 23.46
C LYS A 378 15.30 -20.24 23.94
N ASP A 379 15.42 -20.75 25.17
CA ASP A 379 14.47 -21.70 25.75
C ASP A 379 13.16 -21.02 26.19
N GLU A 380 13.19 -19.75 26.61
CA GLU A 380 11.98 -18.98 26.92
C GLU A 380 11.18 -18.65 25.64
N GLN A 381 11.87 -18.39 24.53
CA GLN A 381 11.20 -18.16 23.24
C GLN A 381 10.51 -19.43 22.73
N ARG A 382 11.09 -20.61 22.98
CA ARG A 382 10.46 -21.90 22.63
C ARG A 382 9.24 -22.20 23.50
N ALA A 383 9.31 -21.92 24.80
CA ALA A 383 8.16 -22.08 25.70
C ALA A 383 6.99 -21.14 25.32
N ALA A 384 7.27 -19.90 24.94
CA ALA A 384 6.25 -18.95 24.50
C ALA A 384 5.56 -19.35 23.18
N VAL A 385 6.30 -19.95 22.24
CA VAL A 385 5.73 -20.47 20.99
C VAL A 385 4.85 -21.69 21.26
N LEU A 386 5.27 -22.59 22.15
CA LEU A 386 4.47 -23.77 22.52
C LEU A 386 3.18 -23.39 23.29
N ALA A 387 3.23 -22.36 24.14
CA ALA A 387 2.06 -21.82 24.80
C ALA A 387 1.06 -21.17 23.81
N SER A 388 1.55 -20.56 22.73
CA SER A 388 0.70 -19.96 21.69
C SER A 388 -0.01 -20.98 20.80
N ILE A 389 0.41 -22.25 20.80
CA ILE A 389 -0.15 -23.33 19.95
C ILE A 389 -1.24 -24.14 20.68
N GLY A 390 -1.57 -23.80 21.93
CA GLY A 390 -2.73 -24.41 22.61
C GLY A 390 -2.55 -25.89 22.96
N MET A 391 -1.31 -26.35 23.10
CA MET A 391 -0.96 -27.67 23.60
C MET A 391 -0.69 -27.59 25.11
N MET A 392 -1.74 -27.40 25.92
CA MET A 392 -1.63 -27.64 27.36
C MET A 392 -1.73 -29.14 27.60
N TYR A 393 -0.61 -29.74 28.04
CA TYR A 393 -0.57 -31.11 28.54
C TYR A 393 -1.46 -31.20 29.78
N HIS A 394 -2.49 -32.05 29.72
CA HIS A 394 -3.17 -32.54 30.89
C HIS A 394 -2.22 -33.51 31.61
N GLU A 395 -1.64 -33.07 32.72
CA GLU A 395 -1.00 -33.99 33.67
C GLU A 395 -2.09 -34.78 34.43
N VAL A 396 -1.85 -36.07 34.54
CA VAL A 396 -2.58 -37.07 35.36
C VAL A 396 -1.84 -37.23 36.68
#